data_AF-A0A382HIU8-F1
#
_entry.id   AF-A0A382HIU8-F1
#
_cell.length_a   1.000
_cell.length_b   1.000
_cell.length_c   1.000
_cell.angle_alpha   90.00
_cell.angle_beta   90.00
_cell.angle_gamma   90.00
#
_symmetry.space_group_name_H-M   'P 1'
#
loop_
_entity.id
_entity.type
_entity.pdbx_description
1 polymer ?
#
loop_
_entity_poly.entity_id
_entity_poly.type
_entity_poly.pdbx_seq_one_letter_code
_entity_poly.pdbx_strand_id
1 'polypeptide(L)'
;MLAIAVGGVGFFFGVQLTVFNNFIVSRLGIEPHELGMVEGLREVPGFLNVLFIAAMIRWIPSRIAALSLTVMGLGLAAYRYTDSVTSLAIFSFVWSIGFHCWV
;
A
#
# COMPACT_ATOMS: atom_id res chain seq x y z
N MET A 1 8.38 7.53 -19.24
CA MET A 1 8.19 6.56 -18.14
C MET A 1 7.64 7.19 -16.86
N LEU A 2 8.12 8.37 -16.44
CA LEU A 2 7.58 9.08 -15.26
C LEU A 2 6.07 9.34 -15.32
N ALA A 3 5.54 9.80 -16.47
CA ALA A 3 4.10 10.03 -16.65
C ALA A 3 3.25 8.78 -16.43
N ILE A 4 3.75 7.60 -16.86
CA ILE A 4 3.06 6.32 -16.66
C ILE A 4 3.07 5.94 -15.17
N ALA A 5 4.21 6.11 -14.50
CA ALA A 5 4.32 5.85 -13.06
C ALA A 5 3.35 6.72 -12.26
N VAL A 6 3.37 8.04 -12.48
CA VAL A 6 2.50 8.99 -11.78
C VAL A 6 1.03 8.75 -12.12
N GLY A 7 0.71 8.51 -13.40
CA GLY A 7 -0.65 8.16 -13.82
C GLY A 7 -1.15 6.86 -13.18
N GLY A 8 -0.28 5.85 -13.05
CA GLY A 8 -0.58 4.59 -12.37
C GLY A 8 -0.84 4.76 -10.88
N VAL A 9 -0.05 5.58 -10.19
CA VAL A 9 -0.30 5.93 -8.78
C VAL A 9 -1.62 6.70 -8.63
N GLY A 10 -1.92 7.62 -9.54
CA GLY A 10 -3.20 8.33 -9.55
C GLY A 10 -4.39 7.38 -9.72
N PHE A 11 -4.28 6.42 -10.65
CA PHE A 11 -5.30 5.37 -10.84
C PHE A 11 -5.46 4.51 -9.58
N PHE A 12 -4.34 4.09 -8.98
CA PHE A 12 -4.33 3.31 -7.74
C PHE A 12 -5.16 3.99 -6.64
N PHE A 13 -4.87 5.26 -6.34
CA PHE A 13 -5.58 5.98 -5.28
C PHE A 13 -7.02 6.29 -5.67
N GLY A 14 -7.28 6.59 -6.94
CA GLY A 14 -8.64 6.81 -7.45
C GLY A 14 -9.54 5.59 -7.22
N VAL A 15 -9.05 4.38 -7.52
CA VAL A 15 -9.78 3.14 -7.23
C VAL A 15 -9.89 2.92 -5.73
N GLN A 16 -8.76 2.90 -5.02
CA GLN A 16 -8.71 2.54 -3.60
C GLN A 16 -9.60 3.45 -2.75
N LEU A 17 -9.47 4.78 -2.86
CA LEU A 17 -10.25 5.72 -2.05
C LEU A 17 -11.76 5.66 -2.35
N THR A 18 -12.14 5.28 -3.57
CA THR A 18 -13.54 5.22 -3.98
C THR A 18 -14.23 3.93 -3.53
N VAL A 19 -13.54 2.78 -3.59
CA VAL A 19 -14.18 1.47 -3.35
C VAL A 19 -13.90 0.88 -1.97
N PHE A 20 -12.82 1.31 -1.30
CA PHE A 20 -12.30 0.65 -0.09
C PHE A 20 -13.31 0.58 1.05
N ASN A 21 -13.94 1.71 1.43
CA ASN A 21 -14.89 1.74 2.55
C ASN A 21 -16.09 0.79 2.31
N ASN A 22 -16.62 0.78 1.09
CA ASN A 22 -17.72 -0.13 0.74
C ASN A 22 -17.24 -1.59 0.75
N PHE A 23 -16.04 -1.87 0.24
CA PHE A 23 -15.46 -3.20 0.22
C PHE A 23 -15.28 -3.78 1.63
N ILE A 24 -14.62 -3.05 2.54
CA ILE A 24 -14.31 -3.56 3.88
C ILE A 24 -15.57 -3.78 4.73
N VAL A 25 -16.60 -2.93 4.57
CA VAL A 25 -17.87 -3.10 5.28
C VAL A 25 -18.67 -4.25 4.67
N SER A 26 -18.86 -4.26 3.35
CA SER A 26 -19.73 -5.26 2.70
C SER A 26 -19.12 -6.66 2.62
N ARG A 27 -17.80 -6.79 2.54
CA ARG A 27 -17.12 -8.09 2.37
C ARG A 27 -16.57 -8.66 3.66
N LEU A 28 -16.16 -7.81 4.59
CA LEU A 28 -15.48 -8.24 5.82
C LEU A 28 -16.27 -7.91 7.07
N GLY A 29 -17.31 -7.06 6.99
CA GLY A 29 -18.05 -6.62 8.16
C GLY A 29 -17.16 -5.91 9.19
N ILE A 30 -16.11 -5.23 8.72
CA ILE A 30 -15.08 -4.65 9.59
C ILE A 30 -15.68 -3.67 10.60
N GLU A 31 -15.26 -3.78 11.85
CA GLU A 31 -15.63 -2.83 12.90
C GLU A 31 -14.67 -1.63 12.95
N PRO A 32 -15.09 -0.46 13.48
CA PRO A 32 -14.24 0.73 13.51
C PRO A 32 -12.89 0.55 14.22
N HIS A 33 -12.85 -0.26 15.27
CA HIS A 33 -11.62 -0.52 16.02
C HIS A 33 -10.61 -1.37 15.23
N GLU A 34 -11.11 -2.30 14.42
CA GLU A 34 -10.30 -3.12 13.52
C GLU A 34 -9.73 -2.30 12.38
N LEU A 35 -10.56 -1.43 11.78
CA LEU A 35 -10.09 -0.49 10.76
C LEU A 35 -9.01 0.44 11.33
N GLY A 36 -9.19 0.95 12.55
CA GLY A 36 -8.19 1.75 13.24
C GLY A 36 -6.86 1.01 13.41
N MET A 37 -6.90 -0.29 13.72
CA MET A 37 -5.70 -1.13 13.79
C MET A 37 -5.03 -1.31 12.42
N VAL A 38 -5.81 -1.52 11.35
CA VAL A 38 -5.29 -1.65 9.98
C VAL A 38 -4.63 -0.35 9.52
N GLU A 39 -5.27 0.80 9.73
CA GLU A 39 -4.69 2.10 9.39
C GLU A 39 -3.45 2.40 10.24
N GLY A 40 -3.50 2.11 11.55
CA GLY A 40 -2.32 2.23 12.41
C GLY A 40 -1.13 1.39 11.93
N LEU A 41 -1.38 0.16 11.47
CA LEU A 41 -0.34 -0.69 10.88
C LEU A 41 0.26 -0.07 9.60
N ARG A 42 -0.55 0.63 8.80
CA ARG A 42 -0.13 1.30 7.56
C ARG A 42 0.73 2.54 7.80
N GLU A 43 0.75 3.09 9.01
CA GLU A 43 1.64 4.19 9.42
C GLU A 43 3.05 3.71 9.81
N VAL A 44 3.20 2.43 10.18
CA VAL A 44 4.51 1.85 10.57
C VAL A 44 5.56 1.97 9.46
N PRO A 45 5.27 1.66 8.18
CA PRO A 45 6.22 1.89 7.09
C PRO A 45 6.66 3.36 6.97
N GLY A 46 5.74 4.32 7.20
CA GLY A 46 6.07 5.75 7.20
C GLY A 46 7.01 6.13 8.34
N PHE A 47 6.76 5.62 9.54
CA PHE A 47 7.67 5.78 10.67
C PHE A 47 9.07 5.21 10.38
N LEU A 48 9.14 4.07 9.68
CA LEU A 48 10.39 3.40 9.34
C LEU A 48 11.06 3.95 8.06
N ASN A 49 10.56 5.03 7.46
CA ASN A 49 11.07 5.52 6.18
C ASN A 49 12.56 5.91 6.24
N VAL A 50 13.04 6.41 7.39
CA VAL A 50 14.47 6.68 7.61
C VAL A 50 15.33 5.42 7.44
N LEU A 51 14.83 4.26 7.87
CA LEU A 51 15.52 2.97 7.73
C LEU A 51 15.45 2.47 6.28
N PHE A 52 14.32 2.65 5.60
CA PHE A 52 14.21 2.31 4.18
C PHE A 52 15.19 3.14 3.34
N ILE A 53 15.25 4.45 3.55
CA ILE A 53 16.21 5.33 2.87
C ILE A 53 17.64 4.86 3.16
N ALA A 54 17.99 4.59 4.43
CA ALA A 54 19.30 4.09 4.80
C ALA A 54 19.66 2.76 4.12
N ALA A 55 18.71 1.82 4.01
CA ALA A 55 18.91 0.54 3.32
C ALA A 55 19.08 0.70 1.80
N MET A 56 18.38 1.67 1.21
CA MET A 56 18.33 1.91 -0.23
C MET A 56 19.40 2.89 -0.74
N ILE A 57 20.17 3.54 0.14
CA ILE A 57 21.04 4.68 -0.19
C ILE A 57 22.16 4.37 -1.20
N ARG A 58 22.47 3.09 -1.46
CA ARG A 58 23.49 2.65 -2.45
C ARG A 58 22.88 2.21 -3.78
N TRP A 59 21.55 2.22 -3.88
CA TRP A 59 20.82 1.74 -5.04
C TRP A 59 20.46 2.89 -5.98
N ILE A 60 20.20 2.55 -7.24
CA ILE A 60 19.80 3.54 -8.27
C ILE A 60 18.35 3.96 -8.00
N PRO A 61 18.05 5.26 -7.84
CA PRO A 61 16.69 5.74 -7.51
C PRO A 61 15.61 5.26 -8.46
N SER A 62 15.88 5.22 -9.77
CA SER A 62 14.91 4.74 -10.77
C SER A 62 14.57 3.26 -10.63
N ARG A 63 15.51 2.42 -10.16
CA ARG A 63 15.26 0.99 -9.90
C ARG A 63 14.46 0.78 -8.63
N ILE A 64 14.78 1.53 -7.57
CA ILE A 64 14.00 1.55 -6.33
C ILE A 64 12.56 1.95 -6.67
N ALA A 65 12.36 3.07 -7.36
CA ALA A 65 11.03 3.54 -7.72
C ALA A 65 10.22 2.49 -8.51
N ALA A 66 10.85 1.79 -9.47
CA ALA A 66 10.19 0.72 -10.21
C ALA A 66 9.81 -0.48 -9.30
N LEU A 67 10.70 -0.87 -8.38
CA LEU A 67 10.41 -1.93 -7.40
C LEU A 67 9.30 -1.53 -6.44
N SER A 68 9.36 -0.32 -5.87
CA SER A 68 8.36 0.25 -4.96
C SER A 68 6.96 0.26 -5.58
N LEU A 69 6.84 0.70 -6.84
CA LEU A 69 5.58 0.67 -7.59
C LEU A 69 5.10 -0.75 -7.89
N THR A 70 6.02 -1.68 -8.15
CA THR A 70 5.66 -3.10 -8.36
C THR A 70 5.10 -3.70 -7.07
N VAL A 71 5.75 -3.46 -5.92
CA VAL A 71 5.28 -3.90 -4.60
C VAL A 71 3.90 -3.29 -4.29
N MET A 72 3.73 -1.99 -4.56
CA MET A 72 2.45 -1.30 -4.38
C MET A 72 1.34 -1.93 -5.23
N GLY A 73 1.59 -2.15 -6.53
CA GLY A 73 0.64 -2.77 -7.45
C GLY A 73 0.29 -4.21 -7.08
N LEU A 74 1.28 -5.02 -6.68
CA LEU A 74 1.06 -6.40 -6.24
C LEU A 74 0.23 -6.47 -4.96
N GLY A 75 0.47 -5.57 -4.00
CA GLY A 75 -0.32 -5.51 -2.77
C GLY A 75 -1.79 -5.19 -3.03
N LEU A 76 -2.10 -4.26 -3.95
CA LEU A 76 -3.48 -4.01 -4.36
C LEU A 76 -4.08 -5.18 -5.15
N ALA A 77 -3.34 -5.77 -6.09
CA ALA A 77 -3.83 -6.94 -6.84
C ALA A 77 -4.17 -8.12 -5.91
N ALA A 78 -3.48 -8.24 -4.78
CA ALA A 78 -3.72 -9.26 -3.78
C ALA A 78 -5.02 -9.07 -2.98
N TYR A 79 -5.67 -7.90 -3.01
CA TYR A 79 -6.96 -7.67 -2.32
C TYR A 79 -8.06 -8.64 -2.77
N ARG A 80 -7.93 -9.24 -3.97
CA ARG A 80 -8.85 -10.29 -4.43
C ARG A 80 -8.90 -11.52 -3.52
N TYR A 81 -7.85 -11.73 -2.72
CA TYR A 81 -7.70 -12.84 -1.78
C TYR A 81 -8.09 -12.46 -0.35
N THR A 82 -8.58 -11.25 -0.13
CA THR A 82 -8.97 -10.80 1.20
C THR A 82 -10.30 -11.42 1.60
N ASP A 83 -10.25 -12.23 2.65
CA ASP A 83 -11.36 -12.96 3.27
C ASP A 83 -11.53 -12.62 4.76
N SER A 84 -10.57 -11.89 5.34
CA SER A 84 -10.53 -11.52 6.76
C SER A 84 -9.84 -10.17 6.96
N VAL A 85 -10.01 -9.57 8.13
CA VAL A 85 -9.31 -8.34 8.53
C VAL A 85 -7.79 -8.55 8.54
N THR A 86 -7.31 -9.74 8.90
CA THR A 86 -5.87 -10.05 8.87
C THR A 86 -5.31 -10.08 7.45
N SER A 87 -5.99 -10.74 6.50
CA SER A 87 -5.54 -10.72 5.10
C SER A 87 -5.62 -9.31 4.52
N LEU A 88 -6.62 -8.51 4.90
CA LEU A 88 -6.70 -7.09 4.57
C LEU A 88 -5.48 -6.33 5.10
N ALA A 89 -5.15 -6.52 6.38
CA ALA A 89 -4.03 -5.84 7.05
C ALA A 89 -2.69 -6.17 6.37
N ILE A 90 -2.45 -7.44 6.05
CA ILE A 90 -1.22 -7.90 5.39
C ILE A 90 -1.08 -7.24 4.01
N PHE A 91 -2.09 -7.33 3.16
CA PHE A 91 -2.01 -6.74 1.82
C PHE A 91 -1.95 -5.21 1.88
N SER A 92 -2.67 -4.60 2.82
CA SER A 92 -2.63 -3.16 3.10
C SER A 92 -1.24 -2.68 3.49
N PHE A 93 -0.56 -3.47 4.32
CA PHE A 93 0.80 -3.20 4.77
C PHE A 93 1.81 -3.35 3.63
N VAL A 94 1.68 -4.38 2.80
CA VAL A 94 2.54 -4.61 1.63
C VAL A 94 2.48 -3.42 0.67
N TRP A 95 1.29 -2.97 0.26
CA TRP A 95 1.24 -1.83 -0.65
C TRP A 95 1.64 -0.52 0.03
N SER A 96 1.44 -0.38 1.35
CA SER A 96 1.94 0.77 2.12
C SER A 96 3.46 0.87 2.10
N ILE A 97 4.19 -0.25 2.22
CA ILE A 97 5.66 -0.26 2.06
C ILE A 97 6.04 0.23 0.67
N GLY A 98 5.39 -0.30 -0.38
CA GLY A 98 5.63 0.14 -1.75
C GLY A 98 5.39 1.63 -1.95
N PHE A 99 4.34 2.18 -1.34
CA PHE A 99 4.05 3.61 -1.37
C PHE A 99 5.13 4.45 -0.67
N HIS A 100 5.49 4.12 0.57
CA HIS A 100 6.48 4.86 1.34
C HIS A 100 7.90 4.78 0.76
N CYS A 101 8.26 3.69 0.10
CA CYS A 101 9.53 3.57 -0.61
C CYS A 101 9.53 4.26 -1.99
N TRP A 102 8.37 4.73 -2.48
CA TRP A 102 8.26 5.45 -3.76
C TRP A 102 8.26 6.97 -3.58
N VAL A 103 7.58 7.47 -2.54
CA VAL A 103 7.50 8.89 -2.15
C VAL A 103 8.80 9.34 -1.50
#